data_AF-A0A830GYY1-F1
#
_entry.id   AF-A0A830GYY1-F1
#
_cell.length_a   1.000
_cell.length_b   1.000
_cell.length_c   1.000
_cell.angle_alpha   90.00
_cell.angle_beta   90.00
_cell.angle_gamma   90.00
#
_symmetry.space_group_name_H-M   'P 1'
#
loop_
_entity.id
_entity.type
_entity.pdbx_description
1 polymer ?
#
loop_
_entity_poly.entity_id
_entity_poly.type
_entity_poly.pdbx_seq_one_letter_code
_entity_poly.pdbx_strand_id
1 'polypeptide(L)'
;MILKFKVNGRQVSFVESGKKSYLVVDLDIKCSKVLEDNLSYLDANLEDSGIKLVKLVFCTSSSETYLCSAVAETNLKVVSQTEAERVYDVISNLARRASPCTLLP
;
A
#
# COMPACT_ATOMS: atom_id res chain seq x y z
N MET A 1 -0.31 -18.04 -7.01
CA MET A 1 0.76 -17.51 -7.89
C MET A 1 1.21 -16.16 -7.33
N ILE A 2 2.49 -15.78 -7.48
CA ILE A 2 2.97 -14.43 -7.11
C ILE A 2 3.54 -13.76 -8.35
N LEU A 3 2.97 -12.61 -8.72
CA LEU A 3 3.48 -11.74 -9.77
C LEU A 3 4.07 -10.48 -9.13
N LYS A 4 5.16 -9.96 -9.70
CA LYS A 4 5.85 -8.78 -9.18
C LYS A 4 6.10 -7.81 -10.31
N PHE A 5 5.77 -6.55 -10.08
CA PHE A 5 6.00 -5.44 -10.99
C PHE A 5 6.79 -4.35 -10.29
N LYS A 6 7.54 -3.55 -11.06
CA LYS A 6 8.21 -2.35 -10.55
C LYS A 6 7.51 -1.13 -11.14
N VAL A 7 6.95 -0.28 -10.27
CA VAL A 7 6.28 0.96 -10.62
C VAL A 7 7.00 2.09 -9.91
N ASN A 8 7.57 3.06 -10.64
CA ASN A 8 8.32 4.18 -10.06
C ASN A 8 9.42 3.75 -9.06
N GLY A 9 10.09 2.64 -9.34
CA GLY A 9 11.10 2.05 -8.44
C GLY A 9 10.55 1.30 -7.22
N ARG A 10 9.22 1.28 -7.02
CA ARG A 10 8.52 0.56 -5.96
C ARG A 10 7.99 -0.79 -6.45
N GLN A 11 7.94 -1.78 -5.57
CA GLN A 11 7.39 -3.08 -5.91
C GLN A 11 5.87 -3.09 -5.74
N VAL A 12 5.17 -3.66 -6.72
CA VAL A 12 3.77 -4.07 -6.62
C VAL A 12 3.74 -5.58 -6.75
N SER A 13 3.38 -6.27 -5.67
CA SER A 13 3.23 -7.72 -5.64
C SER A 13 1.76 -8.10 -5.66
N PHE A 14 1.39 -8.96 -6.59
CA PHE A 14 0.06 -9.57 -6.69
C PHE A 14 0.15 -11.03 -6.26
N VAL A 15 -0.62 -11.41 -5.25
CA VAL A 15 -0.61 -12.73 -4.62
C VAL A 15 -1.99 -13.33 -4.74
N GLU A 16 -2.14 -14.35 -5.59
CA GLU A 16 -3.39 -15.11 -5.69
C GLU A 16 -3.46 -16.18 -4.60
N SER A 17 -4.56 -16.17 -3.83
CA SER A 17 -4.85 -17.14 -2.78
C SER A 17 -6.32 -17.61 -2.88
N GLY A 18 -6.54 -18.70 -3.61
CA GLY A 18 -7.88 -19.26 -3.80
C GLY A 18 -8.81 -18.31 -4.55
N LYS A 19 -9.90 -17.88 -3.89
CA LYS A 19 -10.90 -16.96 -4.48
C LYS A 19 -10.56 -15.47 -4.29
N LYS A 20 -9.51 -15.16 -3.52
CA LYS A 20 -9.10 -13.79 -3.22
C LYS A 20 -7.71 -13.52 -3.78
N SER A 21 -7.49 -12.29 -4.18
CA SER A 21 -6.16 -11.81 -4.52
C SER A 21 -5.75 -10.69 -3.59
N TYR A 22 -4.48 -10.70 -3.23
CA TYR A 22 -3.87 -9.71 -2.35
C TYR A 22 -2.85 -8.90 -3.13
N LEU A 23 -2.85 -7.60 -2.90
CA LEU A 23 -1.89 -6.65 -3.42
C LEU A 23 -1.02 -6.18 -2.27
N VAL A 24 0.29 -6.25 -2.44
CA VAL A 24 1.27 -5.67 -1.52
C VAL A 24 2.05 -4.64 -2.30
N VAL A 25 1.92 -3.37 -1.91
CA VAL A 25 2.52 -2.24 -2.60
C VAL A 25 3.52 -1.58 -1.67
N ASP A 26 4.77 -1.47 -2.13
CA ASP A 26 5.79 -0.67 -1.46
C ASP A 26 5.47 0.81 -1.67
N LEU A 27 5.54 1.57 -0.59
CA LEU A 27 5.27 3.00 -0.56
C LEU A 27 6.45 3.73 0.10
N ASP A 28 6.49 5.03 -0.08
CA ASP A 28 7.43 5.92 0.60
C ASP A 28 6.76 7.26 0.81
N ILE A 29 5.85 7.26 1.78
CA ILE A 29 5.04 8.41 2.13
C ILE A 29 5.46 8.82 3.53
N LYS A 30 6.21 9.91 3.63
CA LYS A 30 6.61 10.49 4.92
C LYS A 30 5.39 10.93 5.71
N CYS A 31 5.38 10.64 7.00
CA CYS A 31 4.32 10.95 7.94
C CYS A 31 4.73 12.10 8.85
N SER A 32 3.76 12.92 9.27
CA SER A 32 3.98 14.03 10.19
C SER A 32 4.17 13.58 11.64
N LYS A 33 3.56 12.44 12.01
CA LYS A 33 3.67 11.84 13.34
C LYS A 33 4.79 10.82 13.38
N VAL A 34 5.69 10.96 14.35
CA VAL A 34 6.68 9.93 14.69
C VAL A 34 5.99 8.86 15.53
N LEU A 35 6.09 7.61 15.10
CA LEU A 35 5.66 6.45 15.88
C LEU A 35 6.83 5.98 16.76
N GLU A 36 6.53 5.55 17.97
CA GLU A 36 7.54 5.07 18.93
C GLU A 36 8.13 3.72 18.50
N ASP A 37 7.33 2.91 17.82
CA ASP A 37 7.75 1.60 17.33
C ASP A 37 8.48 1.72 15.99
N ASN A 38 9.49 0.86 15.82
CA ASN A 38 10.22 0.72 14.55
C ASN A 38 9.34 0.21 13.40
N LEU A 39 8.26 -0.52 13.74
CA LEU A 39 7.31 -1.09 12.79
C LEU A 39 5.92 -1.08 13.42
N SER A 40 4.96 -0.46 12.74
CA SER A 40 3.58 -0.36 13.22
C SER A 40 2.60 -0.75 12.12
N TYR A 41 1.43 -1.24 12.52
CA TYR A 41 0.38 -1.69 11.61
C TYR A 41 -0.93 -0.97 11.93
N LEU A 42 -1.63 -0.54 10.90
CA LEU A 42 -2.98 0.00 11.02
C LEU A 42 -3.92 -0.82 10.14
N ASP A 43 -4.97 -1.37 10.74
CA ASP A 43 -6.05 -1.96 9.97
C ASP A 43 -6.81 -0.85 9.24
N ALA A 44 -7.09 -1.08 7.96
CA ALA A 44 -7.81 -0.15 7.11
C ALA A 44 -9.04 -0.85 6.54
N ASN A 45 -10.06 -0.06 6.20
CA ASN A 45 -11.28 -0.56 5.59
C ASN A 45 -11.81 0.49 4.61
N LEU A 46 -10.95 0.91 3.67
CA LEU A 46 -11.31 1.81 2.58
C LEU A 46 -11.29 1.04 1.26
N GLU A 47 -12.22 1.34 0.38
CA GLU A 47 -12.35 0.69 -0.91
C GLU A 47 -12.52 1.72 -2.02
N ASP A 48 -11.86 1.47 -3.14
CA ASP A 48 -12.02 2.23 -4.38
C ASP A 48 -11.71 1.32 -5.57
N SER A 49 -12.48 1.44 -6.66
CA SER A 49 -12.20 0.76 -7.93
C SER A 49 -12.03 -0.77 -7.82
N GLY A 50 -12.76 -1.41 -6.90
CA GLY A 50 -12.66 -2.86 -6.65
C GLY A 50 -11.39 -3.29 -5.91
N ILE A 51 -10.68 -2.36 -5.29
CA ILE A 51 -9.50 -2.58 -4.47
C ILE A 51 -9.83 -2.10 -3.06
N LYS A 52 -9.79 -3.03 -2.11
CA LYS A 52 -10.06 -2.79 -0.70
C LYS A 52 -8.76 -2.77 0.08
N LEU A 53 -8.38 -1.62 0.60
CA LEU A 53 -7.25 -1.48 1.51
C LEU A 53 -7.58 -2.15 2.84
N VAL A 54 -6.73 -3.08 3.29
CA VAL A 54 -6.94 -3.86 4.52
C VAL A 54 -5.90 -3.56 5.60
N LYS A 55 -4.68 -3.21 5.22
CA LYS A 55 -3.60 -2.94 6.18
C LYS A 55 -2.62 -1.92 5.65
N LEU A 56 -2.16 -1.05 6.54
CA LEU A 56 -1.05 -0.14 6.32
C LEU A 56 0.12 -0.54 7.22
N VAL A 57 1.33 -0.43 6.68
CA VAL A 57 2.58 -0.75 7.38
C VAL A 57 3.41 0.52 7.47
N PHE A 58 3.67 0.96 8.68
CA PHE A 58 4.52 2.11 8.97
C PHE A 58 5.86 1.62 9.47
N CYS A 59 6.93 2.24 8.99
CA CYS A 59 8.28 1.99 9.47
C CYS A 59 8.93 3.29 9.92
N THR A 60 9.73 3.21 10.98
CA THR A 60 10.39 4.36 11.59
C THR A 60 11.90 4.26 11.34
N SER A 61 12.51 5.35 10.88
CA SER A 61 13.94 5.46 10.61
C SER A 61 14.42 6.82 11.08
N SER A 62 15.43 6.86 11.96
CA SER A 62 16.12 8.10 12.37
C SER A 62 15.18 9.26 12.76
N SER A 63 14.17 8.97 13.57
CA SER A 63 13.13 9.93 14.03
C SER A 63 12.10 10.36 12.99
N GLU A 64 12.04 9.68 11.85
CA GLU A 64 11.01 9.88 10.83
C GLU A 64 10.17 8.62 10.70
N THR A 65 8.86 8.78 10.53
CA THR A 65 7.95 7.67 10.21
C THR A 65 7.52 7.78 8.76
N TYR A 66 7.52 6.63 8.10
CA TYR A 66 7.07 6.47 6.72
C TYR A 66 5.94 5.45 6.69
N LEU A 67 4.98 5.66 5.81
CA LEU A 67 4.10 4.61 5.33
C LEU A 67 4.86 3.85 4.23
N CYS A 68 5.29 2.64 4.58
CA CYS A 68 6.29 1.87 3.83
C CYS A 68 5.64 0.81 2.96
N SER A 69 4.46 0.32 3.35
CA SER A 69 3.69 -0.59 2.52
C SER A 69 2.20 -0.49 2.78
N ALA A 70 1.41 -0.89 1.78
CA ALA A 70 -0.02 -1.07 1.88
C ALA A 70 -0.40 -2.47 1.38
N VAL A 71 -1.36 -3.10 2.08
CA VAL A 71 -1.95 -4.37 1.69
C VAL A 71 -3.41 -4.13 1.31
N ALA A 72 -3.81 -4.67 0.17
CA ALA A 72 -5.17 -4.57 -0.34
C ALA A 72 -5.70 -5.94 -0.78
N GLU A 73 -7.00 -6.15 -0.64
CA GLU A 73 -7.76 -7.23 -1.27
C GLU A 73 -8.35 -6.74 -2.59
N THR A 74 -8.36 -7.60 -3.61
CA THR A 74 -9.03 -7.30 -4.87
C THR A 74 -9.50 -8.57 -5.56
N ASN A 75 -10.50 -8.42 -6.43
CA ASN A 75 -10.91 -9.44 -7.39
C ASN A 75 -10.34 -9.18 -8.80
N LEU A 76 -9.58 -8.10 -8.97
CA LEU A 76 -8.91 -7.78 -10.22
C LEU A 76 -7.78 -8.77 -10.48
N LYS A 77 -7.55 -9.08 -11.75
CA LYS A 77 -6.35 -9.78 -12.20
C LYS A 77 -5.33 -8.73 -12.61
N VAL A 78 -4.14 -8.77 -12.03
CA VAL A 78 -3.02 -7.91 -12.45
C VAL A 78 -2.06 -8.78 -13.24
N VAL A 79 -2.07 -8.63 -14.57
CA VAL A 79 -1.28 -9.46 -15.48
C VAL A 79 -0.30 -8.64 -16.31
N SER A 80 -0.36 -7.32 -16.22
CA SER A 80 0.46 -6.40 -17.01
C SER A 80 1.04 -5.24 -16.17
N GLN A 81 2.09 -4.63 -16.72
CA GLN A 81 2.73 -3.45 -16.13
C GLN A 81 1.78 -2.26 -16.00
N THR A 82 0.95 -2.00 -17.02
CA THR A 82 -0.01 -0.88 -17.03
C THR A 82 -1.10 -1.06 -15.97
N GLU A 83 -1.56 -2.29 -15.73
CA GLU A 83 -2.49 -2.58 -14.63
C GLU A 83 -1.81 -2.38 -13.28
N ALA A 84 -0.53 -2.78 -13.13
CA ALA A 84 0.23 -2.56 -11.91
C ALA A 84 0.40 -1.07 -11.60
N GLU A 85 0.61 -0.23 -12.61
CA GLU A 85 0.67 1.23 -12.48
C GLU A 85 -0.65 1.82 -11.98
N ARG A 86 -1.77 1.43 -12.60
CA ARG A 86 -3.10 1.85 -12.15
C ARG A 86 -3.38 1.42 -10.70
N VAL A 87 -3.03 0.17 -10.36
CA VAL A 87 -3.20 -0.36 -9.01
C VAL A 87 -2.35 0.41 -8.00
N TYR A 88 -1.11 0.73 -8.35
CA TYR A 88 -0.23 1.54 -7.52
C TYR A 88 -0.86 2.89 -7.20
N ASP A 89 -1.41 3.58 -8.20
CA ASP A 89 -2.03 4.90 -8.01
C ASP A 89 -3.26 4.82 -7.10
N VAL A 90 -4.15 3.84 -7.30
CA VAL A 90 -5.33 3.65 -6.46
C VAL A 90 -4.93 3.35 -5.02
N ILE A 91 -3.99 2.43 -4.79
CA ILE A 91 -3.54 2.07 -3.44
C ILE A 91 -2.83 3.22 -2.77
N SER A 92 -1.95 3.94 -3.47
CA SER A 92 -1.26 5.13 -2.95
C SER A 92 -2.25 6.19 -2.48
N ASN A 93 -3.30 6.46 -3.28
CA ASN A 93 -4.35 7.42 -2.92
C ASN A 93 -5.19 6.95 -1.73
N LEU A 94 -5.62 5.68 -1.70
CA LEU A 94 -6.32 5.10 -0.56
C LEU A 94 -5.48 5.16 0.72
N ALA A 95 -4.20 4.83 0.62
CA ALA A 95 -3.29 4.79 1.76
C ALA A 95 -3.02 6.20 2.31
N ARG A 96 -2.92 7.23 1.46
CA ARG A 96 -2.83 8.64 1.90
C ARG A 96 -4.07 9.10 2.66
N ARG A 97 -5.26 8.64 2.26
CA ARG A 97 -6.54 8.97 2.91
C ARG A 97 -6.74 8.21 4.22
N ALA A 98 -6.27 6.96 4.29
CA ALA A 98 -6.39 6.12 5.48
C ALA A 98 -5.29 6.39 6.52
N SER A 99 -4.15 6.93 6.10
CA SER A 99 -3.01 7.17 6.99
C SER A 99 -3.07 8.56 7.63
N PRO A 100 -2.49 8.71 8.84
CA PRO A 100 -2.25 10.01 9.45
C PRO A 100 -1.10 10.79 8.76
N CYS A 101 -0.63 10.34 7.59
CA CYS A 101 0.53 10.89 6.90
C CYS A 101 0.17 12.06 5.97
N THR A 102 -1.10 12.47 5.93
CA THR A 102 -1.58 13.61 5.13
C THR A 102 -1.61 14.92 5.92
N LEU A 103 -1.20 15.98 5.22
CA LEU A 103 -0.94 17.37 5.61
C LEU A 103 0.38 17.59 6.37
N LEU A 104 1.50 17.49 5.64
CA LEU A 104 2.55 18.51 5.79
C LEU A 104 1.93 19.85 5.32
N PRO A 105 2.08 20.95 6.09
CA PRO A 105 1.63 22.27 5.67
C PRO A 105 2.28 22.73 4.37
#